data_AF-A0A840RFD7-F1
#
_entry.id   AF-A0A840RFD7-F1
#
_cell.length_a   1.000
_cell.length_b   1.000
_cell.length_c   1.000
_cell.angle_alpha   90.00
_cell.angle_beta   90.00
_cell.angle_gamma   90.00
#
_symmetry.space_group_name_H-M   'P 1'
#
loop_
_entity.id
_entity.type
_entity.pdbx_description
1 polymer ?
#
loop_
_entity_poly.entity_id
_entity_poly.type
_entity_poly.pdbx_seq_one_letter_code
_entity_poly.pdbx_strand_id
1 'polypeptide(L)'
;MRFVFLLAFLAAGLTSAAAEAAPFCLWHAPWGKDMQGKPDRWLNLTVVQYVDVTDNDVHIVFGGGNLGSGHDLHIQVKNRDEAQKVLKDLNDTAKACDRDERN
;
A
#
# COMPACT_ATOMS: atom_id res chain seq x y z
N MET A 1 20.30 46.84 -15.51
CA MET A 1 19.33 46.44 -14.45
C MET A 1 18.45 45.24 -14.80
N ARG A 2 18.22 44.87 -16.09
CA ARG A 2 17.42 43.68 -16.46
C ARG A 2 18.12 42.31 -16.30
N PHE A 3 19.45 42.27 -16.38
CA PHE A 3 20.22 41.01 -16.30
C PHE A 3 20.36 40.44 -14.88
N VAL A 4 20.29 41.28 -13.85
CA VAL A 4 20.40 40.84 -12.44
C VAL A 4 19.16 40.07 -11.99
N PHE A 5 17.99 40.42 -12.54
CA PHE A 5 16.73 39.71 -12.25
C PHE A 5 16.65 38.33 -12.91
N LEU A 6 17.35 38.09 -14.02
CA LEU A 6 17.38 36.78 -14.68
C LEU A 6 18.20 35.73 -13.92
N LEU A 7 19.27 36.16 -13.22
CA LEU A 7 20.09 35.26 -12.39
C LEU A 7 19.38 34.83 -11.09
N ALA A 8 18.47 35.64 -10.55
CA ALA A 8 17.71 35.30 -9.35
C ALA A 8 16.64 34.21 -9.61
N PHE A 9 16.09 34.11 -10.83
CA PHE A 9 15.11 33.08 -11.18
C PHE A 9 15.72 31.70 -11.42
N LEU A 10 16.99 31.61 -11.85
CA LEU A 10 17.66 30.32 -12.06
C LEU A 10 18.08 29.63 -10.74
N ALA A 11 18.25 30.38 -9.65
CA ALA A 11 18.64 29.82 -8.36
C ALA A 11 17.46 29.18 -7.59
N ALA A 12 16.22 29.52 -7.93
CA ALA A 12 15.02 29.02 -7.24
C ALA A 12 14.54 27.64 -7.73
N GLY A 13 15.08 27.13 -8.85
CA GLY A 13 14.64 25.87 -9.45
C GLY A 13 15.37 24.61 -8.97
N LEU A 14 16.35 24.72 -8.08
CA LEU A 14 17.23 23.61 -7.68
C LEU A 14 16.85 22.93 -6.36
N THR A 15 15.76 23.33 -5.71
CA THR A 15 15.21 22.55 -4.59
C THR A 15 14.38 21.40 -5.16
N SER A 16 15.06 20.46 -5.84
CA SER A 16 14.49 19.14 -6.07
C SER A 16 14.42 18.48 -4.70
N ALA A 17 13.27 18.59 -4.02
CA ALA A 17 13.02 17.81 -2.82
C ALA A 17 13.29 16.36 -3.21
N ALA A 18 14.23 15.71 -2.52
CA ALA A 18 14.45 14.29 -2.72
C ALA A 18 13.09 13.63 -2.47
N ALA A 19 12.50 13.05 -3.51
CA ALA A 19 11.32 12.22 -3.36
C ALA A 19 11.79 10.97 -2.62
N GLU A 20 11.80 11.04 -1.29
CA GLU A 20 11.98 9.86 -0.47
C GLU A 20 10.81 8.94 -0.80
N ALA A 21 11.13 7.74 -1.28
CA ALA A 21 10.11 6.72 -1.48
C ALA A 21 9.45 6.48 -0.12
N ALA A 22 8.12 6.55 -0.07
CA ALA A 22 7.39 6.25 1.15
C ALA A 22 7.84 4.90 1.71
N PRO A 23 8.04 4.78 3.03
CA PRO A 23 8.48 3.54 3.63
C PRO A 23 7.47 2.41 3.33
N PHE A 24 7.96 1.18 3.34
CA PHE A 24 7.07 0.02 3.19
C PHE A 24 6.09 -0.05 4.37
N CYS A 25 4.79 -0.10 4.06
CA CYS A 25 3.76 -0.46 5.03
C CYS A 25 3.43 -1.95 4.87
N LEU A 26 4.17 -2.83 5.56
CA LEU A 26 4.03 -4.26 5.39
C LEU A 26 2.92 -4.85 6.26
N TRP A 27 2.03 -5.60 5.63
CA TRP A 27 1.01 -6.41 6.28
C TRP A 27 1.25 -7.89 6.02
N HIS A 28 1.21 -8.70 7.08
CA HIS A 28 1.38 -10.14 6.96
C HIS A 28 0.05 -10.80 6.59
N ALA A 29 -0.01 -11.42 5.41
CA ALA A 29 -1.22 -12.10 4.98
C ALA A 29 -1.45 -13.34 5.85
N PRO A 30 -2.65 -13.51 6.44
CA PRO A 30 -2.97 -14.68 7.23
C PRO A 30 -2.92 -15.94 6.36
N TRP A 31 -2.48 -17.04 6.95
CA TRP A 31 -2.45 -18.33 6.28
C TRP A 31 -3.88 -18.79 5.93
N GLY A 32 -4.11 -19.05 4.65
CA GLY A 32 -5.34 -19.64 4.12
C GLY A 32 -5.05 -20.88 3.26
N LYS A 33 -6.09 -21.50 2.69
CA LYS A 33 -5.92 -22.65 1.79
C LYS A 33 -5.02 -22.36 0.59
N ASP A 34 -5.08 -21.15 0.04
CA ASP A 34 -4.28 -20.73 -1.13
C ASP A 34 -2.82 -20.37 -0.80
N MET A 35 -2.47 -20.34 0.48
CA MET A 35 -1.12 -20.14 1.00
C MET A 35 -0.43 -21.46 1.36
N GLN A 36 -1.16 -22.60 1.37
CA GLN A 36 -0.56 -23.91 1.65
C GLN A 36 0.46 -24.27 0.56
N GLY A 37 1.71 -24.47 0.97
CA GLY A 37 2.82 -24.76 0.05
C GLY A 37 3.37 -23.53 -0.68
N LYS A 38 2.96 -22.31 -0.30
CA LYS A 38 3.53 -21.07 -0.80
C LYS A 38 4.39 -20.38 0.28
N PRO A 39 5.34 -19.51 -0.11
CA PRO A 39 6.07 -18.68 0.86
C PRO A 39 5.11 -17.78 1.65
N ASP A 40 5.51 -17.45 2.89
CA ASP A 40 4.85 -16.40 3.67
C ASP A 40 4.75 -15.12 2.84
N ARG A 41 3.55 -14.54 2.80
CA ARG A 41 3.27 -13.38 1.96
C ARG A 41 3.10 -12.13 2.81
N TRP A 42 3.93 -11.15 2.51
CA TRP A 42 3.85 -9.81 3.05
C TRP A 42 3.38 -8.87 1.94
N LEU A 43 2.30 -8.13 2.19
CA LEU A 43 1.74 -7.19 1.26
C LEU A 43 2.12 -5.76 1.66
N ASN A 44 2.64 -4.99 0.72
CA ASN A 44 2.82 -3.55 0.92
C ASN A 44 1.47 -2.85 0.74
N LEU A 45 0.90 -2.30 1.82
CA LEU A 45 -0.43 -1.68 1.80
C LEU A 45 -0.47 -0.36 1.00
N THR A 46 0.68 0.27 0.74
CA THR A 46 0.75 1.51 -0.07
C THR A 46 0.38 1.31 -1.54
N VAL A 47 0.29 0.06 -2.01
CA VAL A 47 -0.08 -0.30 -3.39
C VAL A 47 -1.38 -1.08 -3.50
N VAL A 48 -2.17 -1.17 -2.41
CA VAL A 48 -3.51 -1.78 -2.45
C VAL A 48 -4.49 -0.82 -3.11
N GLN A 49 -5.23 -1.32 -4.08
CA GLN A 49 -6.24 -0.54 -4.81
C GLN A 49 -7.63 -0.69 -4.19
N TYR A 50 -8.04 -1.93 -3.92
CA TYR A 50 -9.33 -2.23 -3.29
C TYR A 50 -9.32 -3.59 -2.59
N VAL A 51 -10.30 -3.76 -1.71
CA VAL A 51 -10.56 -5.00 -0.98
C VAL A 51 -12.04 -5.33 -1.10
N ASP A 52 -12.35 -6.46 -1.72
CA ASP A 52 -13.69 -7.05 -1.72
C ASP A 52 -13.80 -8.03 -0.56
N VAL A 53 -14.93 -7.97 0.14
CA VAL A 53 -15.26 -8.88 1.22
C VAL A 53 -16.55 -9.59 0.87
N THR A 54 -16.55 -10.91 0.91
CA THR A 54 -17.76 -11.75 0.75
C THR A 54 -18.02 -12.53 2.05
N ASP A 55 -18.91 -13.53 2.01
CA ASP A 55 -19.17 -14.40 3.16
C ASP A 55 -18.09 -15.48 3.34
N ASN A 56 -17.29 -15.75 2.31
CA ASN A 56 -16.32 -16.83 2.32
C ASN A 56 -14.94 -16.41 1.82
N ASP A 57 -14.77 -15.20 1.31
CA ASP A 57 -13.50 -14.76 0.73
C ASP A 57 -13.20 -13.30 1.06
N VAL A 58 -11.91 -13.00 1.13
CA VAL A 58 -11.38 -11.64 1.10
C VAL A 58 -10.44 -11.55 -0.09
N HIS A 59 -10.80 -10.71 -1.06
CA HIS A 59 -10.06 -10.50 -2.29
C HIS A 59 -9.39 -9.13 -2.24
N ILE A 60 -8.06 -9.12 -2.29
CA ILE A 60 -7.25 -7.92 -2.21
C ILE A 60 -6.55 -7.71 -3.55
N VAL A 61 -6.80 -6.56 -4.18
CA VAL A 61 -6.16 -6.19 -5.45
C VAL A 61 -5.13 -5.11 -5.22
N PHE A 62 -3.94 -5.32 -5.74
CA PHE A 62 -2.76 -4.49 -5.47
C PHE A 62 -1.80 -4.44 -6.66
N GLY A 63 -0.87 -3.49 -6.62
CA GLY A 63 0.04 -3.21 -7.73
C GLY A 63 -0.67 -2.46 -8.85
N GLY A 64 -0.16 -2.54 -10.09
CA GLY A 64 -0.91 -2.10 -11.28
C GLY A 64 -1.43 -0.66 -11.30
N GLY A 65 -0.59 0.33 -10.96
CA GLY A 65 -0.90 1.75 -11.25
C GLY A 65 -1.14 2.01 -12.74
N ASN A 66 -1.07 3.26 -13.21
CA ASN A 66 -1.47 3.64 -14.58
C ASN A 66 -0.76 2.91 -15.76
N LEU A 67 0.23 2.02 -15.50
CA LEU A 67 1.03 1.29 -16.50
C LEU A 67 1.39 -0.17 -16.11
N GLY A 68 0.85 -0.75 -15.04
CA GLY A 68 1.34 -2.03 -14.49
C GLY A 68 0.39 -3.23 -14.59
N SER A 69 0.93 -4.44 -14.47
CA SER A 69 0.14 -5.66 -14.23
C SER A 69 -0.45 -5.64 -12.81
N GLY A 70 -1.77 -5.70 -12.70
CA GLY A 70 -2.44 -5.89 -11.41
C GLY A 70 -2.15 -7.28 -10.83
N HIS A 71 -2.15 -7.37 -9.50
CA HIS A 71 -2.03 -8.60 -8.75
C HIS A 71 -3.19 -8.73 -7.77
N ASP A 72 -3.54 -9.97 -7.47
CA ASP A 72 -4.62 -10.32 -6.57
C ASP A 72 -4.17 -11.32 -5.50
N LEU A 73 -4.82 -11.24 -4.35
CA LEU A 73 -4.69 -12.16 -3.23
C LEU A 73 -6.09 -12.52 -2.73
N HIS A 74 -6.39 -13.81 -2.74
CA HIS A 74 -7.58 -14.39 -2.14
C HIS A 74 -7.24 -15.04 -0.79
N ILE A 75 -8.09 -14.76 0.20
CA ILE A 75 -8.01 -15.33 1.54
C ILE A 75 -9.36 -15.99 1.82
N GLN A 76 -9.39 -17.31 1.68
CA GLN A 76 -10.58 -18.08 2.01
C GLN A 76 -10.85 -18.02 3.52
N VAL A 77 -12.04 -17.56 3.89
CA VAL A 77 -12.57 -17.47 5.25
C VAL A 77 -13.83 -18.33 5.39
N LYS A 78 -14.21 -18.68 6.62
CA LYS A 78 -15.35 -19.58 6.88
C LYS A 78 -16.69 -18.87 6.85
N ASN A 79 -16.70 -17.58 7.19
CA ASN A 79 -17.89 -16.76 7.30
C ASN A 79 -17.54 -15.27 7.23
N ARG A 80 -18.60 -14.45 7.13
CA ARG A 80 -18.51 -13.00 7.10
C ARG A 80 -17.76 -12.39 8.28
N ASP A 81 -17.92 -12.94 9.49
CA ASP A 81 -17.27 -12.42 10.70
C ASP A 81 -15.74 -12.59 10.65
N GLU A 82 -15.26 -13.69 10.08
CA GLU A 82 -13.83 -13.91 9.84
C GLU A 82 -13.31 -12.96 8.75
N ALA A 83 -14.10 -12.75 7.69
CA ALA A 83 -13.80 -11.76 6.65
C ALA A 83 -13.63 -10.34 7.22
N GLN A 84 -14.53 -9.94 8.13
CA GLN A 84 -14.47 -8.64 8.81
C GLN A 84 -13.25 -8.51 9.73
N LYS A 85 -12.77 -9.60 10.35
CA LYS A 85 -11.53 -9.58 11.15
C LYS A 85 -10.31 -9.32 10.28
N VAL A 86 -10.22 -9.93 9.10
CA VAL A 86 -9.14 -9.67 8.13
C VAL A 86 -9.17 -8.20 7.67
N LEU A 87 -10.35 -7.68 7.30
CA LEU A 87 -10.48 -6.28 6.90
C LEU A 87 -10.10 -5.32 8.03
N LYS A 88 -10.48 -5.63 9.27
CA LYS A 88 -10.11 -4.84 10.44
C LYS A 88 -8.59 -4.83 10.65
N ASP A 89 -7.94 -5.97 10.54
CA ASP A 89 -6.49 -6.10 10.71
C ASP A 89 -5.70 -5.33 9.65
N LEU A 90 -6.13 -5.39 8.38
CA LEU A 90 -5.61 -4.56 7.29
C LEU A 90 -5.70 -3.06 7.63
N ASN A 91 -6.87 -2.61 8.07
CA ASN A 91 -7.12 -1.22 8.41
C ASN A 91 -6.31 -0.75 9.63
N ASP A 92 -6.19 -1.59 10.65
CA ASP A 92 -5.41 -1.28 11.85
C ASP A 92 -3.91 -1.19 11.52
N THR A 93 -3.40 -2.05 10.64
CA THR A 93 -2.03 -1.99 10.14
C THR A 93 -1.77 -0.72 9.33
N ALA A 94 -2.67 -0.38 8.40
CA ALA A 94 -2.54 0.85 7.61
C ALA A 94 -2.49 2.11 8.49
N LYS A 95 -3.34 2.17 9.53
CA LYS A 95 -3.32 3.27 10.51
C LYS A 95 -2.04 3.32 11.32
N ALA A 96 -1.43 2.17 11.62
CA ALA A 96 -0.15 2.14 12.34
C ALA A 96 0.97 2.76 11.50
N CYS A 97 1.08 2.38 10.22
CA CYS A 97 2.06 2.96 9.30
C CYS A 97 1.93 4.49 9.19
N ASP A 98 0.71 5.00 9.06
CA ASP A 98 0.44 6.43 8.96
C ASP A 98 0.74 7.20 10.27
N ARG A 99 0.73 6.55 11.44
CA ARG A 99 1.21 7.17 12.69
C ARG A 99 2.73 7.20 12.76
N ASP A 100 3.40 6.14 12.31
CA ASP A 100 4.85 6.06 12.37
C ASP A 100 5.51 7.06 11.41
N GLU A 101 4.86 7.40 10.29
CA GLU A 101 5.30 8.48 9.39
C GLU A 101 5.15 9.91 9.97
N ARG A 102 4.37 10.09 11.05
CA ARG A 102 4.11 11.42 11.67
C ARG A 102 5.00 11.75 12.87
N ASN A 103 5.76 10.78 13.38
CA ASN A 103 6.66 10.96 14.54
C ASN A 103 8.11 11.12 14.09
#